data_AF-A0A9P6NVV8-F1
#
_entry.id   AF-A0A9P6NVV8-F1
#
_cell.length_a   1.000
_cell.length_b   1.000
_cell.length_c   1.000
_cell.angle_alpha   90.00
_cell.angle_beta   90.00
_cell.angle_gamma   90.00
#
_symmetry.space_group_name_H-M   'P 1'
#
loop_
_entity.id
_entity.type
_entity.pdbx_description
1 polymer ?
#
loop_
_entity_poly.entity_id
_entity_poly.type
_entity_poly.pdbx_seq_one_letter_code
_entity_poly.pdbx_strand_id
1 'polypeptide(L)'
;LYLLHKLITRKMSGDDMLSHLEAMHCIFEKLNTLIMPLNPLTRDDIFTAALFISLPSDWLPVITPLIQLPSVTLARVIQVITSEDMRQKMVNLSTSDVLAS
;
A
#
# COMPACT_ATOMS: atom_id res chain seq x y z
N LEU A 1 8.56 2.52 2.15
CA LEU A 1 7.43 1.68 1.68
C LEU A 1 6.99 1.92 0.24
N TYR A 2 6.83 3.18 -0.23
CA TYR A 2 6.39 3.48 -1.59
C TYR A 2 7.08 2.67 -2.72
N LEU A 3 8.42 2.66 -2.78
CA LEU A 3 9.14 1.97 -3.86
C LEU A 3 8.97 0.46 -3.81
N LEU A 4 8.95 -0.13 -2.61
CA LEU A 4 8.66 -1.56 -2.42
C LEU A 4 7.25 -1.89 -2.93
N HIS A 5 6.24 -1.11 -2.51
CA HIS A 5 4.86 -1.28 -2.97
C HIS A 5 4.73 -1.11 -4.48
N LYS A 6 5.40 -0.10 -5.06
CA LYS A 6 5.42 0.13 -6.50
C LYS A 6 6.07 -1.02 -7.28
N LEU A 7 7.14 -1.61 -6.74
CA LEU A 7 7.84 -2.73 -7.37
C LEU A 7 6.94 -3.97 -7.44
N ILE A 8 6.29 -4.32 -6.33
CA ILE A 8 5.50 -5.57 -6.21
C ILE A 8 4.11 -5.49 -6.86
N THR A 9 3.56 -4.28 -7.01
CA THR A 9 2.24 -4.07 -7.65
C THR A 9 2.32 -3.82 -9.15
N ARG A 10 3.50 -3.46 -9.68
CA ARG A 10 3.64 -3.16 -11.10
C ARG A 10 3.32 -4.39 -11.94
N LYS A 11 2.32 -4.25 -12.81
CA LYS A 11 1.95 -5.26 -13.81
C LYS A 11 2.50 -4.84 -15.17
N MET A 12 2.78 -5.83 -16.01
CA MET A 12 3.06 -5.60 -17.42
C MET A 12 1.78 -5.11 -18.10
N SER A 13 1.93 -4.13 -18.99
CA SER A 13 0.86 -3.58 -19.82
C SER A 13 1.30 -3.68 -21.27
N GLY A 14 0.48 -4.27 -22.13
CA GLY A 14 0.85 -4.55 -23.52
C GLY A 14 1.77 -5.78 -23.64
N ASP A 15 2.54 -5.84 -24.73
CA ASP A 15 3.37 -6.97 -25.14
C ASP A 15 4.89 -6.69 -25.11
N ASP A 16 5.30 -5.44 -24.84
CA ASP A 16 6.72 -5.08 -24.74
C ASP A 16 7.33 -5.48 -23.39
N MET A 17 7.93 -6.67 -23.37
CA MET A 17 8.63 -7.22 -22.20
C MET A 17 9.89 -6.44 -21.84
N LEU A 18 10.64 -5.92 -22.82
CA LEU A 18 11.91 -5.24 -22.55
C LEU A 18 11.66 -3.93 -21.82
N SER A 19 10.71 -3.12 -22.29
CA SER A 19 10.30 -1.89 -21.60
C SER A 19 9.76 -2.17 -20.18
N HIS A 20 9.06 -3.30 -19.98
CA HIS A 20 8.62 -3.69 -18.65
C HIS A 20 9.79 -3.99 -17.71
N LEU A 21 10.78 -4.77 -18.17
CA LEU A 21 11.97 -5.12 -17.40
C LEU A 21 12.81 -3.88 -17.05
N GLU A 22 13.02 -2.96 -18.00
CA GLU A 22 13.72 -1.70 -17.76
C GLU A 22 13.02 -0.86 -16.69
N ALA A 23 11.69 -0.78 -16.74
CA ALA A 23 10.93 -0.05 -15.74
C ALA A 23 10.98 -0.71 -14.36
N MET A 24 10.95 -2.05 -14.28
CA MET A 24 11.14 -2.80 -13.03
C MET A 24 12.53 -2.58 -12.45
N HIS A 25 13.57 -2.64 -13.28
CA HIS A 25 14.96 -2.39 -12.91
C HIS A 25 15.15 -0.98 -12.37
N CYS A 26 14.56 0.04 -13.02
CA CYS A 26 14.60 1.42 -12.55
C CYS A 26 13.98 1.61 -11.14
N ILE A 27 12.91 0.87 -10.83
CA ILE A 27 12.31 0.90 -9.48
C ILE A 27 13.21 0.17 -8.48
N PHE A 28 13.75 -0.99 -8.86
CA PHE A 28 14.66 -1.78 -8.02
C PHE A 28 15.91 -0.99 -7.64
N GLU A 29 16.59 -0.34 -8.60
CA GLU A 29 17.77 0.48 -8.32
C GLU A 29 17.48 1.60 -7.33
N LYS A 30 16.36 2.32 -7.52
CA LYS A 30 15.93 3.36 -6.57
C LYS A 30 15.66 2.78 -5.19
N LEU A 31 15.02 1.62 -5.10
CA LEU A 31 14.80 0.95 -3.82
C LEU A 31 16.13 0.56 -3.17
N ASN A 32 17.05 -0.01 -3.94
CA ASN A 32 18.37 -0.44 -3.48
C ASN A 32 19.19 0.73 -2.91
N THR A 33 19.12 1.92 -3.52
CA THR A 33 19.80 3.12 -2.97
C THR A 33 19.26 3.61 -1.63
N LEU A 34 18.02 3.27 -1.27
CA LEU A 34 17.41 3.67 0.00
C LEU A 34 17.61 2.63 1.11
N ILE A 35 17.92 1.38 0.75
CA ILE A 35 18.20 0.30 1.68
C ILE A 35 19.66 0.42 2.09
N MET A 36 19.90 0.91 3.29
CA MET A 36 21.24 1.07 3.85
C MET A 36 21.38 0.23 5.12
N PRO A 37 22.61 -0.10 5.57
CA PRO A 37 22.80 -0.78 6.85
C PRO A 37 22.14 -0.06 8.04
N LEU A 38 22.08 1.28 7.98
CA LEU A 38 21.41 2.13 8.98
C LEU A 38 19.89 2.24 8.80
N ASN A 39 19.37 1.78 7.66
CA ASN A 39 17.95 1.81 7.33
C ASN A 39 17.58 0.57 6.49
N PRO A 40 17.64 -0.64 7.09
CA PRO A 40 17.35 -1.88 6.38
C PRO A 40 15.85 -1.99 6.09
N LEU A 41 15.50 -2.81 5.09
CA LEU A 41 14.12 -3.31 5.00
C LEU A 41 13.82 -4.20 6.21
N THR A 42 12.71 -3.92 6.87
CA THR A 42 12.27 -4.68 8.05
C THR A 42 11.20 -5.71 7.69
N ARG A 43 10.97 -6.66 8.61
CA ARG A 43 9.83 -7.60 8.50
C ARG A 43 8.50 -6.85 8.45
N ASP A 44 8.40 -5.74 9.16
CA ASP A 44 7.22 -4.87 9.21
C ASP A 44 6.96 -4.19 7.86
N ASP A 45 8.02 -3.76 7.15
CA ASP A 45 7.89 -3.20 5.81
C ASP A 45 7.34 -4.23 4.82
N ILE A 46 7.85 -5.47 4.88
CA ILE A 46 7.41 -6.57 4.02
C ILE A 46 5.94 -6.90 4.31
N PHE A 47 5.58 -7.05 5.58
CA PHE A 47 4.20 -7.32 6.01
C PHE A 47 3.26 -6.21 5.58
N THR A 48 3.65 -4.95 5.78
CA THR A 48 2.86 -3.77 5.38
C THR A 48 2.64 -3.73 3.87
N ALA A 49 3.67 -4.03 3.07
CA ALA A 49 3.56 -4.04 1.62
C ALA A 49 2.62 -5.17 1.14
N ALA A 50 2.70 -6.36 1.73
CA ALA A 50 1.80 -7.47 1.46
C ALA A 50 0.35 -7.14 1.84
N LEU A 51 0.14 -6.50 3.00
CA LEU A 51 -1.16 -6.04 3.46
C LEU A 51 -1.79 -5.09 2.43
N PHE A 52 -1.04 -4.10 1.94
CA PHE A 52 -1.56 -3.15 0.95
C PHE A 52 -1.94 -3.78 -0.38
N ILE A 53 -1.27 -4.86 -0.81
CA ILE A 53 -1.67 -5.61 -2.01
C ILE A 53 -2.94 -6.42 -1.76
N SER A 54 -3.13 -6.91 -0.54
CA SER A 54 -4.27 -7.78 -0.20
C SER A 54 -5.60 -7.04 -0.07
N LEU A 55 -5.57 -5.71 0.10
CA LEU A 55 -6.76 -4.89 0.24
C LEU A 55 -7.40 -4.61 -1.13
N PRO A 56 -8.74 -4.55 -1.21
CA PRO A 56 -9.42 -4.22 -2.44
C PRO A 56 -9.20 -2.75 -2.86
N SER A 57 -9.44 -2.45 -4.15
CA SER A 57 -9.04 -1.18 -4.76
C SER A 57 -9.72 0.06 -4.16
N ASP A 58 -10.88 -0.09 -3.55
CA ASP A 58 -11.60 0.94 -2.81
C ASP A 58 -10.84 1.43 -1.56
N TRP A 59 -9.85 0.67 -1.08
CA TRP A 59 -8.96 1.08 0.02
C TRP A 59 -7.77 1.94 -0.43
N LEU A 60 -7.55 2.10 -1.74
CA LEU A 60 -6.43 2.91 -2.25
C LEU A 60 -6.38 4.35 -1.69
N PRO A 61 -7.50 5.08 -1.53
CA PRO A 61 -7.47 6.43 -0.94
C PRO A 61 -6.93 6.46 0.50
N VAL A 62 -7.11 5.37 1.25
CA VAL A 62 -6.68 5.23 2.66
C VAL A 62 -5.20 4.85 2.73
N ILE A 63 -4.77 3.97 1.81
CA ILE A 63 -3.41 3.43 1.75
C ILE A 63 -2.42 4.43 1.14
N THR A 64 -2.84 5.19 0.13
CA THR A 64 -1.96 6.09 -0.65
C THR A 64 -1.20 7.10 0.21
N PRO A 65 -1.82 7.78 1.19
CA PRO A 65 -1.10 8.67 2.10
C PRO A 65 -0.05 7.93 2.95
N LEU A 66 -0.34 6.70 3.40
CA LEU A 66 0.54 5.92 4.26
C LEU A 66 1.81 5.48 3.54
N ILE A 67 1.70 5.04 2.28
CA ILE A 67 2.86 4.59 1.50
C ILE A 67 3.84 5.72 1.18
N GLN A 68 3.34 6.96 1.11
CA GLN A 68 4.12 8.15 0.78
C GLN A 68 4.91 8.72 1.98
N LEU A 69 4.61 8.27 3.21
CA LEU A 69 5.33 8.71 4.39
C LEU A 69 6.80 8.22 4.36
N PRO A 70 7.77 9.06 4.77
CA PRO A 70 9.18 8.67 4.86
C PRO A 70 9.40 7.47 5.76
N SER A 71 8.65 7.41 6.86
CA SER A 71 8.57 6.28 7.77
C SER A 71 7.14 6.14 8.29
N VAL A 72 6.65 4.91 8.36
CA VAL A 72 5.38 4.58 9.01
C VAL A 72 5.57 3.26 9.74
N THR A 73 5.14 3.20 10.99
CA THR A 73 5.22 1.97 11.79
C THR A 73 4.05 1.07 11.42
N LEU A 74 4.26 -0.25 11.52
CA LEU A 74 3.18 -1.23 11.32
C LEU A 74 1.97 -0.94 12.23
N ALA A 75 2.22 -0.56 13.49
CA ALA A 75 1.18 -0.17 14.43
C ALA A 75 0.31 0.98 13.92
N ARG A 76 0.93 2.00 13.29
CA ARG A 76 0.19 3.13 12.71
C ARG A 76 -0.63 2.71 11.50
N VAL A 77 -0.09 1.82 10.66
CA VAL A 77 -0.83 1.26 9.51
C VAL A 77 -2.07 0.51 9.98
N ILE A 78 -1.91 -0.41 10.93
CA ILE A 78 -3.01 -1.19 11.50
C ILE A 78 -4.06 -0.25 12.11
N GLN A 79 -3.65 0.75 12.90
CA GLN A 79 -4.56 1.70 13.52
C GLN A 79 -5.43 2.43 12.48
N VAL A 80 -4.83 2.93 11.40
CA VAL A 80 -5.55 3.67 10.34
C VAL A 80 -6.53 2.75 9.62
N ILE A 81 -6.11 1.54 9.25
CA ILE A 81 -6.97 0.57 8.57
C ILE A 81 -8.16 0.18 9.46
N THR A 82 -7.93 -0.12 10.74
CA THR A 82 -9.00 -0.48 11.68
C THR A 82 -9.97 0.68 11.92
N SER A 83 -9.45 1.90 12.02
CA SER A 83 -10.30 3.10 12.23
C SER A 83 -11.19 3.37 11.02
N GLU A 84 -10.65 3.18 9.81
CA GLU A 84 -11.40 3.33 8.57
C GLU A 84 -12.45 2.23 8.38
N ASP A 85 -12.13 0.97 8.69
CA ASP A 85 -13.09 -0.14 8.70
C ASP A 85 -14.30 0.17 9.62
N MET A 86 -14.03 0.68 10.83
CA MET A 86 -15.07 1.11 11.76
C MET A 86 -15.92 2.25 11.19
N ARG A 87 -15.28 3.25 10.56
CA ARG A 87 -15.98 4.38 9.94
C ARG A 87 -16.92 3.91 8.82
N GLN A 88 -16.44 3.03 7.93
CA GLN A 88 -17.24 2.48 6.83
C GLN A 88 -18.45 1.70 7.36
N LYS A 89 -18.25 0.86 8.38
CA LYS A 89 -19.34 0.12 9.04
C LYS A 89 -20.40 1.05 9.65
N MET A 90 -19.98 2.12 10.30
CA MET A 90 -20.92 3.07 10.91
C MET A 90 -21.73 3.84 9.86
N VAL A 91 -21.11 4.24 8.75
CA VAL A 91 -21.82 4.87 7.63
C VAL A 91 -22.85 3.91 7.03
N ASN A 92 -22.47 2.65 6.81
CA ASN A 92 -23.37 1.65 6.25
C ASN A 92 -24.58 1.38 7.16
N LEU A 93 -24.38 1.32 8.48
CA LEU A 93 -25.46 1.16 9.46
C LEU A 93 -26.43 2.35 9.45
N SER A 94 -25.90 3.58 9.43
CA SER A 94 -26.74 4.79 9.36
C SER A 94 -27.53 4.89 8.06
N THR A 95 -27.02 4.34 6.96
CA THR A 95 -27.69 4.35 5.66
C THR A 95 -28.79 3.29 5.57
N SER A 96 -28.61 2.12 6.19
CA SER A 96 -29.66 1.10 6.26
C SER A 96 -30.86 1.53 7.11
N ASP A 97 -30.63 2.29 8.18
CA ASP A 97 -31.71 2.76 9.07
C ASP A 97 -32.58 3.84 8.39
N VAL A 98 -31.98 4.68 7.54
CA VAL A 98 -32.69 5.71 6.77
C VAL A 98 -33.52 5.11 5.63
N LEU A 99 -33.08 4.01 5.01
CA LEU A 99 -33.82 3.34 3.93
C LEU A 99 -34.92 2.40 4.44
N ALA A 100 -34.90 2.06 5.73
CA ALA A 100 -35.92 1.22 6.38
C ALA A 100 -37.05 2.02 7.07
N SER A 101 -37.01 3.36 7.00
CA SER A 101 -37.97 4.31 7.60
C SER A 101 -38.78 5.03 6.52
#